data_AF-A0A1M3TVT1-F1
#
_entry.id   AF-A0A1M3TVT1-F1
#
_cell.length_a   1.000
_cell.length_b   1.000
_cell.length_c   1.000
_cell.angle_alpha   90.00
_cell.angle_beta   90.00
_cell.angle_gamma   90.00
#
_symmetry.space_group_name_H-M   'P 1'
#
loop_
_entity.id
_entity.type
_entity.pdbx_description
1 polymer ?
#
loop_
_entity_poly.entity_id
_entity_poly.type
_entity_poly.pdbx_seq_one_letter_code
_entity_poly.pdbx_strand_id
1 'polypeptide(L)'
;MRDIEIQENRSSPGNGCLHNYTWLRQFIWTNNELDKDAHDYHKEERIYRDEIRYLSSKLLRVFSRCAADRLQGFSWNVGTCLPSEILGDSGYLILNQRKLVAIHLRTGSSCAAGGSDILLSKFACLRSISWADLCYEHHVRELCLALKSNAFHLTQMDLGVTDISGDEVTQSIQSMLAKEILDMYDLRTAFRFPVLQYLSFYHMDLTPISHVLSSIFNITSLQSLSLRLCKSWEHALLNFLNSGSRMALKSLTLEVHMRRAEEDSVLAIPAFLKSFEGLEELYISVPCFKSPVPVWRSVFTHKKTLRKLVCQQLHIDGYQSEEHGLYLGTTGFLEQLTGADQNPFVNPKIEFLGISSNDFDTLKSILTSPGIKANIRVLHLRRREEFYDQSYLINSECWDDISDKKLPSFRHFLAWAFGSEGPPELQAVGHYAFDFMQPISDVFYFRDAQHENGYRCVFRRRMQQLDFIRQYDYALDACRHNDRLWIDGPTD
;
A
#
# COMPACT_ATOMS: atom_id res chain seq x y z
N MET A 1 -7.05 -13.13 25.75
CA MET A 1 -6.33 -12.35 24.74
C MET A 1 -5.95 -13.31 23.62
N ARG A 2 -6.44 -13.08 22.40
CA ARG A 2 -6.16 -13.96 21.23
C ARG A 2 -5.18 -13.31 20.26
N ASP A 3 -5.23 -12.00 20.12
CA ASP A 3 -4.35 -11.26 19.22
C ASP A 3 -3.70 -10.10 19.98
N ILE A 4 -2.45 -9.81 19.64
CA ILE A 4 -1.70 -8.66 20.17
C ILE A 4 -1.15 -7.88 18.99
N GLU A 5 -1.51 -6.61 18.93
CA GLU A 5 -1.01 -5.66 17.94
C GLU A 5 -0.32 -4.50 18.65
N ILE A 6 0.92 -4.24 18.23
CA ILE A 6 1.70 -3.08 18.64
C ILE A 6 1.86 -2.20 17.40
N GLN A 7 1.39 -0.96 17.48
CA GLN A 7 1.50 0.00 16.39
C GLN A 7 2.04 1.33 16.91
N GLU A 8 2.83 2.03 16.10
CA GLU A 8 3.30 3.37 16.45
C GLU A 8 2.15 4.38 16.30
N ASN A 9 1.92 5.20 17.33
CA ASN A 9 0.89 6.25 17.30
C ASN A 9 1.42 7.60 16.77
N ARG A 10 2.65 7.64 16.22
CA ARG A 10 3.29 8.88 15.75
C ARG A 10 3.03 9.11 14.26
N SER A 11 2.71 10.36 13.95
CA SER A 11 2.37 10.92 12.62
C SER A 11 3.60 11.18 11.73
N SER A 12 4.74 10.63 12.08
CA SER A 12 5.93 10.56 11.24
C SER A 12 6.64 9.29 11.66
N PRO A 13 6.81 8.29 10.77
CA PRO A 13 7.85 7.31 11.01
C PRO A 13 9.13 8.13 11.04
N GLY A 14 9.69 8.37 12.23
CA GLY A 14 11.09 8.68 12.28
C GLY A 14 11.75 7.51 11.57
N ASN A 15 12.41 7.75 10.42
CA ASN A 15 13.09 6.70 9.65
C ASN A 15 14.27 6.06 10.41
N GLY A 16 14.31 6.20 11.73
CA GLY A 16 15.29 5.62 12.61
C GLY A 16 14.60 4.82 13.69
N CYS A 17 15.05 3.58 13.84
CA CYS A 17 14.97 2.91 15.13
C CYS A 17 15.50 3.86 16.23
N LEU A 18 14.98 3.78 17.46
CA LEU A 18 15.55 4.55 18.59
C LEU A 18 17.06 4.31 18.75
N HIS A 19 17.58 3.16 18.28
CA HIS A 19 19.01 2.87 18.19
C HIS A 19 19.79 3.71 17.15
N ASN A 20 19.17 4.18 16.07
CA ASN A 20 19.84 5.01 15.05
C ASN A 20 20.13 6.43 15.55
N TYR A 21 19.26 6.98 16.40
CA TYR A 21 19.50 8.27 17.05
C TYR A 21 20.73 8.25 17.97
N THR A 22 21.05 7.09 18.56
CA THR A 22 22.29 6.87 19.32
C THR A 22 23.54 6.77 18.44
N TRP A 23 23.44 6.17 17.24
CA TRP A 23 24.62 5.91 16.39
C TRP A 23 25.08 7.13 15.58
N LEU A 24 24.16 7.88 14.96
CA LEU A 24 24.48 9.13 14.26
C LEU A 24 25.23 10.13 15.16
N ARG A 25 24.96 10.11 16.47
CA ARG A 25 25.67 10.93 17.47
C ARG A 25 27.07 10.47 17.80
N GLN A 26 27.34 9.15 17.84
CA GLN A 26 28.70 8.64 18.04
C GLN A 26 29.61 8.95 16.85
N PHE A 27 29.06 8.91 15.63
CA PHE A 27 29.81 9.19 14.40
C PHE A 27 30.19 10.69 14.27
N ILE A 28 29.32 11.61 14.72
CA ILE A 28 29.63 13.04 14.82
C ILE A 28 30.75 13.30 15.85
N TRP A 29 30.81 12.48 16.91
CA TRP A 29 31.80 12.60 17.98
C TRP A 29 33.23 12.22 17.53
N THR A 30 33.37 11.27 16.60
CA THR A 30 34.68 10.82 16.12
C THR A 30 35.29 11.72 15.04
N ASN A 31 34.50 12.60 14.40
CA ASN A 31 34.95 13.40 13.26
C ASN A 31 35.07 14.91 13.55
N ASN A 32 34.62 15.40 14.70
CA ASN A 32 34.82 16.79 15.11
C ASN A 32 35.59 16.85 16.43
N GLU A 33 36.88 17.20 16.36
CA GLU A 33 37.57 17.76 17.52
C GLU A 33 36.93 19.11 17.86
N LEU A 34 36.59 19.28 19.15
CA LEU A 34 36.16 20.51 19.84
C LEU A 34 34.68 20.89 19.68
N ASP A 35 33.85 20.45 20.63
CA ASP A 35 32.90 21.39 21.25
C ASP A 35 32.68 21.09 22.74
N LYS A 36 32.61 22.16 23.55
CA LYS A 36 32.68 22.13 25.03
C LYS A 36 31.32 21.97 25.74
N ASP A 37 30.27 21.57 25.02
CA ASP A 37 28.92 21.39 25.59
C ASP A 37 28.56 19.91 25.85
N ALA A 38 29.54 19.09 26.27
CA ALA A 38 29.40 17.66 26.49
C ALA A 38 28.48 17.22 27.67
N HIS A 39 27.81 18.15 28.35
CA HIS A 39 27.11 17.85 29.61
C HIS A 39 25.60 17.51 29.52
N ASP A 40 24.92 17.72 28.38
CA ASP A 40 23.49 17.36 28.24
C ASP A 40 23.24 16.12 27.33
N TYR A 41 24.23 15.74 26.51
CA TYR A 41 24.07 14.70 25.50
C TYR A 41 24.02 13.26 26.04
N HIS A 42 24.72 12.97 27.16
CA HIS A 42 24.71 11.65 27.80
C HIS A 42 23.36 11.29 28.46
N LYS A 43 22.53 12.29 28.72
CA LYS A 43 21.21 12.11 29.34
C LYS A 43 20.22 11.55 28.31
N GLU A 44 20.26 12.02 27.07
CA GLU A 44 19.35 11.59 26.00
C GLU A 44 19.64 10.18 25.47
N GLU A 45 20.91 9.77 25.34
CA GLU A 45 21.27 8.39 24.95
C GLU A 45 20.80 7.34 25.98
N ARG A 46 20.87 7.66 27.27
CA ARG A 46 20.29 6.81 28.32
C ARG A 46 18.76 6.74 28.20
N ILE A 47 18.10 7.87 27.96
CA ILE A 47 16.64 7.95 27.81
C ILE A 47 16.15 7.01 26.70
N TYR A 48 16.77 7.01 25.50
CA TYR A 48 16.33 6.18 24.38
C TYR A 48 16.57 4.67 24.59
N ARG A 49 17.69 4.27 25.18
CA ARG A 49 17.95 2.85 25.51
C ARG A 49 17.03 2.36 26.63
N ASP A 50 16.70 3.23 27.58
CA ASP A 50 15.74 2.96 28.63
C ASP A 50 14.30 2.88 28.09
N GLU A 51 13.96 3.61 27.03
CA GLU A 51 12.66 3.54 26.35
C GLU A 51 12.39 2.20 25.66
N ILE A 52 13.35 1.63 24.92
CA ILE A 52 13.18 0.28 24.31
C ILE A 52 13.04 -0.77 25.42
N ARG A 53 13.91 -0.74 26.44
CA ARG A 53 13.82 -1.68 27.57
C ARG A 53 12.51 -1.51 28.33
N TYR A 54 12.05 -0.27 28.49
CA TYR A 54 10.76 0.02 29.09
C TYR A 54 9.62 -0.58 28.26
N LEU A 55 9.63 -0.40 26.94
CA LEU A 55 8.65 -0.99 26.02
C LEU A 55 8.66 -2.53 26.12
N SER A 56 9.82 -3.17 26.04
CA SER A 56 9.98 -4.61 26.24
C SER A 56 9.40 -5.05 27.59
N SER A 57 9.75 -4.36 28.68
CA SER A 57 9.26 -4.71 30.02
C SER A 57 7.73 -4.59 30.15
N LYS A 58 7.13 -3.59 29.51
CA LYS A 58 5.67 -3.40 29.50
C LYS A 58 4.98 -4.47 28.68
N LEU A 59 5.52 -4.79 27.51
CA LEU A 59 5.01 -5.86 26.65
C LEU A 59 5.10 -7.21 27.35
N LEU A 60 6.22 -7.52 28.00
CA LEU A 60 6.38 -8.75 28.79
C LEU A 60 5.36 -8.86 29.93
N ARG A 61 5.01 -7.75 30.60
CA ARG A 61 3.93 -7.76 31.60
C ARG A 61 2.56 -8.08 30.99
N VAL A 62 2.28 -7.59 29.78
CA VAL A 62 1.04 -7.95 29.05
C VAL A 62 1.09 -9.43 28.67
N PHE A 63 2.18 -9.87 28.07
CA PHE A 63 2.40 -11.25 27.65
C PHE A 63 2.29 -12.25 28.81
N SER A 64 2.80 -11.93 30.00
CA SER A 64 2.71 -12.79 31.19
C SER A 64 1.29 -13.15 31.61
N ARG A 65 0.28 -12.40 31.14
CA ARG A 65 -1.15 -12.67 31.37
C ARG A 65 -1.76 -13.60 30.33
N CYS A 66 -1.03 -13.89 29.25
CA CYS A 66 -1.45 -14.82 28.21
C CYS A 66 -0.99 -16.23 28.58
N ALA A 67 -1.95 -17.13 28.75
CA ALA A 67 -1.63 -18.55 28.88
C ALA A 67 -0.86 -19.07 27.65
N ALA A 68 -0.04 -20.08 27.86
CA ALA A 68 0.80 -20.66 26.82
C ALA A 68 -0.05 -21.17 25.64
N ASP A 69 0.43 -20.93 24.42
CA ASP A 69 -0.19 -21.31 23.16
C ASP A 69 -1.65 -20.87 22.98
N ARG A 70 -2.02 -19.73 23.57
CA ARG A 70 -3.37 -19.14 23.41
C ARG A 70 -3.39 -17.92 22.49
N LEU A 71 -2.22 -17.36 22.19
CA LEU A 71 -2.08 -16.29 21.21
C LEU A 71 -2.19 -16.88 19.80
N GLN A 72 -3.10 -16.33 19.00
CA GLN A 72 -3.32 -16.68 17.61
C GLN A 72 -2.54 -15.75 16.68
N GLY A 73 -2.61 -14.44 16.91
CA GLY A 73 -1.92 -13.43 16.12
C GLY A 73 -0.97 -12.55 16.92
N PHE A 74 0.18 -12.24 16.32
CA PHE A 74 1.11 -11.22 16.78
C PHE A 74 1.42 -10.24 15.66
N SER A 75 1.26 -8.94 15.92
CA SER A 75 1.59 -7.86 14.99
C SER A 75 2.51 -6.83 15.62
N TRP A 76 3.64 -6.57 14.96
CA TRP A 76 4.59 -5.51 15.27
C TRP A 76 4.63 -4.52 14.10
N ASN A 77 3.84 -3.45 14.21
CA ASN A 77 3.74 -2.37 13.23
C ASN A 77 4.33 -1.06 13.79
N VAL A 78 5.56 -1.14 14.32
CA VAL A 78 6.25 0.01 14.93
C VAL A 78 7.29 0.60 13.97
N GLY A 79 7.75 -0.14 12.96
CA GLY A 79 8.81 0.35 12.07
C GLY A 79 10.16 0.51 12.76
N THR A 80 10.39 -0.26 13.83
CA THR A 80 11.64 -0.28 14.61
C THR A 80 12.06 -1.72 14.88
N CYS A 81 13.30 -1.92 15.34
CA CYS A 81 13.78 -3.25 15.70
C CYS A 81 12.86 -3.94 16.73
N LEU A 82 12.62 -5.22 16.51
CA LEU A 82 11.84 -6.04 17.43
C LEU A 82 12.73 -6.47 18.61
N PRO A 83 12.34 -6.25 19.87
CA PRO A 83 13.17 -6.68 20.99
C PRO A 83 13.39 -8.20 21.04
N SER A 84 14.62 -8.63 21.33
CA SER A 84 14.99 -10.04 21.38
C SER A 84 14.28 -10.79 22.52
N GLU A 85 13.85 -10.08 23.58
CA GLU A 85 13.04 -10.66 24.64
C GLU A 85 11.63 -11.07 24.17
N ILE A 86 11.20 -10.60 22.99
CA ILE A 86 9.90 -10.95 22.40
C ILE A 86 10.06 -12.11 21.43
N LEU A 87 10.96 -12.00 20.45
CA LEU A 87 11.06 -12.94 19.32
C LEU A 87 12.49 -13.39 18.97
N GLY A 88 13.46 -13.12 19.84
CA GLY A 88 14.77 -13.76 19.79
C GLY A 88 14.74 -15.20 20.29
N ASP A 89 15.87 -15.90 20.26
CA ASP A 89 15.96 -17.34 20.58
C ASP A 89 15.40 -17.71 21.97
N SER A 90 15.58 -16.83 22.95
CA SER A 90 14.99 -16.94 24.30
C SER A 90 13.78 -16.02 24.51
N GLY A 91 13.20 -15.53 23.42
CA GLY A 91 12.08 -14.60 23.42
C GLY A 91 10.78 -15.24 23.90
N TYR A 92 9.92 -14.44 24.52
CA TYR A 92 8.66 -14.90 25.11
C TYR A 92 7.79 -15.69 24.13
N LEU A 93 7.66 -15.22 22.88
CA LEU A 93 6.77 -15.84 21.90
C LEU A 93 7.29 -17.21 21.47
N ILE A 94 8.60 -17.37 21.29
CA ILE A 94 9.22 -18.66 20.94
C ILE A 94 9.07 -19.68 22.08
N LEU A 95 9.17 -19.22 23.32
CA LEU A 95 9.10 -20.09 24.50
C LEU A 95 7.66 -20.44 24.89
N ASN A 96 6.70 -19.55 24.70
CA ASN A 96 5.35 -19.68 25.28
C ASN A 96 4.22 -19.70 24.25
N GLN A 97 4.44 -19.32 22.99
CA GLN A 97 3.39 -19.15 21.97
C GLN A 97 3.79 -19.81 20.63
N ARG A 98 4.21 -21.08 20.68
CA ARG A 98 4.68 -21.82 19.49
C ARG A 98 3.57 -22.13 18.49
N LYS A 99 2.32 -22.15 18.95
CA LYS A 99 1.12 -22.38 18.12
C LYS A 99 0.55 -21.10 17.49
N LEU A 100 1.35 -20.05 17.36
CA LEU A 100 0.97 -18.86 16.63
C LEU A 100 0.50 -19.22 15.21
N VAL A 101 -0.57 -18.55 14.80
CA VAL A 101 -1.25 -18.74 13.51
C VAL A 101 -0.98 -17.57 12.57
N ALA A 102 -0.78 -16.36 13.09
CA ALA A 102 -0.48 -15.19 12.31
C ALA A 102 0.68 -14.39 12.90
N ILE A 103 1.59 -13.95 12.05
CA ILE A 103 2.67 -13.03 12.41
C ILE A 103 2.80 -11.93 11.36
N HIS A 104 2.79 -10.68 11.81
CA HIS A 104 2.90 -9.49 10.97
C HIS A 104 4.02 -8.60 11.52
N LEU A 105 5.05 -8.34 10.72
CA LEU A 105 6.24 -7.63 11.13
C LEU A 105 6.51 -6.43 10.22
N ARG A 106 6.82 -5.30 10.86
CA ARG A 106 7.38 -4.10 10.27
C ARG A 106 8.54 -3.62 11.12
N THR A 107 9.76 -3.99 10.74
CA THR A 107 10.98 -3.84 11.55
C THR A 107 11.82 -2.59 11.26
N GLY A 108 11.44 -1.77 10.27
CA GLY A 108 12.11 -0.51 9.94
C GLY A 108 13.41 -0.66 9.13
N SER A 109 13.86 0.46 8.53
CA SER A 109 14.85 0.49 7.44
C SER A 109 16.32 0.37 7.83
N SER A 110 16.66 0.49 9.12
CA SER A 110 18.02 0.26 9.61
C SER A 110 17.99 0.38 11.12
N CYS A 111 18.66 -0.53 11.80
CA CYS A 111 18.96 -0.41 13.21
C CYS A 111 20.47 -0.54 13.37
N ALA A 112 21.12 0.48 13.93
CA ALA A 112 22.56 0.48 14.18
C ALA A 112 23.02 -0.70 15.07
N ALA A 113 22.11 -1.31 15.83
CA ALA A 113 22.37 -2.53 16.57
C ALA A 113 22.37 -3.82 15.71
N GLY A 114 22.27 -3.72 14.38
CA GLY A 114 22.41 -4.85 13.45
C GLY A 114 21.13 -5.65 13.19
N GLY A 115 19.97 -5.18 13.67
CA GLY A 115 18.73 -5.96 13.67
C GLY A 115 18.75 -7.03 14.78
N SER A 116 17.57 -7.34 15.33
CA SER A 116 17.43 -8.45 16.27
C SER A 116 17.44 -9.78 15.53
N ASP A 117 18.02 -10.83 16.12
CA ASP A 117 17.81 -12.21 15.65
C ASP A 117 16.32 -12.56 15.77
N ILE A 118 15.61 -12.63 14.64
CA ILE A 118 14.18 -12.97 14.58
C ILE A 118 14.08 -14.39 14.04
N LEU A 119 13.67 -15.34 14.88
CA LEU A 119 13.62 -16.77 14.50
C LEU A 119 12.21 -17.22 14.15
N LEU A 120 11.69 -16.77 12.99
CA LEU A 120 10.37 -17.17 12.51
C LEU A 120 10.23 -18.67 12.26
N SER A 121 11.33 -19.35 11.94
CA SER A 121 11.37 -20.79 11.67
C SER A 121 10.89 -21.66 12.84
N LYS A 122 10.85 -21.12 14.06
CA LYS A 122 10.37 -21.83 15.26
C LYS A 122 8.85 -22.00 15.32
N PHE A 123 8.09 -21.30 14.49
CA PHE A 123 6.63 -21.41 14.43
C PHE A 123 6.18 -22.30 13.27
N ALA A 124 5.53 -23.42 13.59
CA ALA A 124 5.12 -24.44 12.62
C ALA A 124 3.60 -24.45 12.31
N CYS A 125 2.85 -23.49 12.87
CA CYS A 125 1.39 -23.39 12.72
C CYS A 125 0.93 -22.11 12.00
N LEU A 126 1.87 -21.36 11.42
CA LEU A 126 1.58 -20.08 10.78
C LEU A 126 0.76 -20.28 9.51
N ARG A 127 -0.41 -19.66 9.46
CA ARG A 127 -1.28 -19.53 8.28
C ARG A 127 -1.14 -18.17 7.62
N SER A 128 -0.68 -17.15 8.35
CA SER A 128 -0.44 -15.81 7.84
C SER A 128 0.96 -15.33 8.23
N ILE A 129 1.75 -14.93 7.24
CA ILE A 129 3.07 -14.34 7.41
C ILE A 129 3.10 -13.03 6.62
N SER A 130 3.38 -11.93 7.31
CA SER A 130 3.63 -10.62 6.70
C SER A 130 4.95 -10.05 7.22
N TRP A 131 5.82 -9.65 6.31
CA TRP A 131 7.05 -8.92 6.57
C TRP A 131 7.42 -8.09 5.35
N ALA A 132 6.86 -6.88 5.28
CA ALA A 132 6.88 -6.03 4.08
C ALA A 132 8.14 -5.15 3.95
N ASP A 133 9.04 -5.17 4.92
CA ASP A 133 10.14 -4.20 5.06
C ASP A 133 11.48 -4.87 5.46
N LEU A 134 11.81 -6.00 4.81
CA LEU A 134 13.07 -6.70 5.04
C LEU A 134 14.29 -5.83 4.72
N CYS A 135 15.28 -5.86 5.60
CA CYS A 135 16.51 -5.06 5.51
C CYS A 135 17.80 -5.86 5.74
N TYR A 136 17.71 -7.15 6.07
CA TYR A 136 18.88 -7.96 6.43
C TYR A 136 18.81 -9.37 5.83
N GLU A 137 19.95 -9.85 5.32
CA GLU A 137 20.06 -11.19 4.71
C GLU A 137 19.66 -12.33 5.68
N HIS A 138 20.03 -12.22 6.95
CA HIS A 138 19.69 -13.25 7.94
C HIS A 138 18.19 -13.32 8.20
N HIS A 139 17.46 -12.20 8.10
CA HIS A 139 15.99 -12.19 8.16
C HIS A 139 15.37 -12.86 6.94
N VAL A 140 15.95 -12.67 5.75
CA VAL A 140 15.52 -13.39 4.54
C VAL A 140 15.62 -14.89 4.75
N ARG A 141 16.77 -15.38 5.26
CA ARG A 141 16.97 -16.81 5.52
C ARG A 141 15.95 -17.38 6.51
N GLU A 142 15.75 -16.71 7.65
CA GLU A 142 14.79 -17.15 8.67
C GLU A 142 13.35 -17.11 8.17
N LEU A 143 12.97 -16.08 7.41
CA LEU A 143 11.67 -16.00 6.73
C LEU A 143 11.49 -17.19 5.78
N CYS A 144 12.47 -17.47 4.91
CA CYS A 144 12.37 -18.54 3.94
C CYS A 144 12.29 -19.93 4.60
N LEU A 145 12.98 -20.14 5.73
CA LEU A 145 12.81 -21.35 6.56
C LEU A 145 11.39 -21.46 7.14
N ALA A 146 10.82 -20.36 7.64
CA ALA A 146 9.45 -20.33 8.14
C ALA A 146 8.44 -20.61 7.02
N LEU A 147 8.62 -20.00 5.84
CA LEU A 147 7.80 -20.25 4.66
C LEU A 147 7.85 -21.73 4.25
N LYS A 148 9.06 -22.31 4.16
CA LYS A 148 9.26 -23.73 3.83
C LYS A 148 8.52 -24.63 4.82
N SER A 149 8.57 -24.31 6.11
CA SER A 149 7.96 -25.12 7.19
C SER A 149 6.43 -25.01 7.26
N ASN A 150 5.86 -23.90 6.76
CA ASN A 150 4.42 -23.62 6.83
C ASN A 150 3.70 -23.73 5.47
N ALA A 151 4.42 -24.10 4.41
CA ALA A 151 3.98 -23.94 3.02
C ALA A 151 2.59 -24.54 2.70
N PHE A 152 2.28 -25.73 3.25
CA PHE A 152 1.06 -26.48 2.93
C PHE A 152 -0.21 -25.95 3.60
N HIS A 153 -0.09 -25.10 4.63
CA HIS A 153 -1.23 -24.53 5.33
C HIS A 153 -1.22 -22.99 5.36
N LEU A 154 -0.24 -22.37 4.71
CA LEU A 154 -0.14 -20.93 4.58
C LEU A 154 -1.24 -20.41 3.63
N THR A 155 -2.09 -19.53 4.16
CA THR A 155 -3.20 -18.91 3.42
C THR A 155 -2.90 -17.46 3.04
N GLN A 156 -2.00 -16.79 3.75
CA GLN A 156 -1.61 -15.39 3.48
C GLN A 156 -0.10 -15.20 3.57
N MET A 157 0.43 -14.53 2.55
CA MET A 157 1.83 -14.17 2.40
C MET A 157 1.94 -12.73 1.92
N ASP A 158 2.62 -11.89 2.68
CA ASP A 158 2.89 -10.49 2.34
C ASP A 158 4.36 -10.17 2.60
N LEU A 159 5.16 -10.13 1.53
CA LEU A 159 6.61 -10.01 1.63
C LEU A 159 7.07 -8.72 0.95
N GLY A 160 8.09 -8.09 1.51
CA GLY A 160 8.70 -6.95 0.85
C GLY A 160 10.06 -6.60 1.38
N VAL A 161 10.76 -5.78 0.60
CA VAL A 161 12.09 -5.28 0.92
C VAL A 161 12.00 -3.78 1.10
N THR A 162 12.65 -3.26 2.13
CA THR A 162 12.69 -1.81 2.31
C THR A 162 13.55 -1.17 1.23
N ASP A 163 13.02 -0.14 0.57
CA ASP A 163 13.78 0.71 -0.34
C ASP A 163 14.71 1.62 0.47
N ILE A 164 15.97 1.20 0.63
CA ILE A 164 17.05 2.06 1.13
C ILE A 164 17.71 2.63 -0.13
N SER A 165 17.38 3.88 -0.43
CA SER A 165 17.77 4.68 -1.61
C SER A 165 18.99 4.15 -2.37
N GLY A 166 18.75 3.38 -3.44
CA GLY A 166 19.74 3.03 -4.46
C GLY A 166 20.92 2.14 -4.01
N ASP A 167 20.85 1.58 -2.80
CA ASP A 167 21.95 0.80 -2.22
C ASP A 167 22.10 -0.58 -2.88
N GLU A 168 23.34 -1.00 -3.14
CA GLU A 168 23.70 -2.37 -3.54
C GLU A 168 23.12 -3.40 -2.55
N VAL A 169 23.01 -3.03 -1.26
CA VAL A 169 22.42 -3.87 -0.21
C VAL A 169 20.94 -4.17 -0.49
N THR A 170 20.15 -3.17 -0.90
CA THR A 170 18.73 -3.35 -1.23
C THR A 170 18.58 -4.34 -2.39
N GLN A 171 19.39 -4.18 -3.44
CA GLN A 171 19.39 -5.08 -4.59
C GLN A 171 19.83 -6.50 -4.23
N SER A 172 20.81 -6.64 -3.33
CA SER A 172 21.25 -7.93 -2.80
C SER A 172 20.11 -8.65 -2.06
N ILE A 173 19.40 -7.95 -1.17
CA ILE A 173 18.28 -8.52 -0.41
C ILE A 173 17.13 -8.92 -1.32
N GLN A 174 16.76 -8.07 -2.29
CA GLN A 174 15.75 -8.38 -3.30
C GLN A 174 16.11 -9.65 -4.07
N SER A 175 17.34 -9.73 -4.56
CA SER A 175 17.85 -10.87 -5.33
C SER A 175 17.92 -12.14 -4.49
N MET A 176 18.37 -12.04 -3.23
CA MET A 176 18.42 -13.16 -2.29
C MET A 176 17.03 -13.70 -2.00
N LEU A 177 16.06 -12.83 -1.70
CA LEU A 177 14.69 -13.24 -1.40
C LEU A 177 14.04 -13.94 -2.62
N ALA A 178 14.21 -13.37 -3.82
CA ALA A 178 13.72 -13.99 -5.05
C ALA A 178 14.37 -15.37 -5.28
N LYS A 179 15.68 -15.49 -5.10
CA LYS A 179 16.40 -16.77 -5.25
C LYS A 179 15.95 -17.81 -4.22
N GLU A 180 15.79 -17.44 -2.95
CA GLU A 180 15.32 -18.36 -1.92
C GLU A 180 13.89 -18.85 -2.18
N ILE A 181 13.03 -18.00 -2.75
CA ILE A 181 11.69 -18.41 -3.22
C ILE A 181 11.81 -19.36 -4.42
N LEU A 182 12.70 -19.07 -5.37
CA LEU A 182 13.00 -19.96 -6.50
C LEU A 182 13.45 -21.34 -6.02
N ASP A 183 14.30 -21.41 -5.01
CA ASP A 183 14.80 -22.66 -4.44
C ASP A 183 13.69 -23.48 -3.73
N MET A 184 12.50 -22.91 -3.52
CA MET A 184 11.32 -23.65 -3.04
C MET A 184 10.56 -24.36 -4.17
N TYR A 185 10.89 -24.08 -5.42
CA TYR A 185 10.34 -24.76 -6.58
C TYR A 185 10.77 -26.23 -6.59
N ASP A 186 9.80 -27.14 -6.54
CA ASP A 186 10.04 -28.58 -6.69
C ASP A 186 9.17 -29.12 -7.83
N LEU A 187 9.84 -29.53 -8.93
CA LEU A 187 9.22 -30.15 -10.11
C LEU A 187 8.38 -31.39 -9.78
N ARG A 188 8.57 -32.00 -8.60
CA ARG A 188 7.85 -33.20 -8.16
C ARG A 188 6.53 -32.89 -7.46
N THR A 189 6.34 -31.68 -6.97
CA THR A 189 5.10 -31.24 -6.32
C THR A 189 4.34 -30.30 -7.22
N ALA A 190 3.01 -30.42 -7.28
CA ALA A 190 2.19 -29.56 -8.14
C ALA A 190 2.37 -28.07 -7.80
N PHE A 191 2.33 -27.72 -6.49
CA PHE A 191 2.54 -26.36 -5.99
C PHE A 191 3.23 -26.39 -4.63
N ARG A 192 4.13 -25.42 -4.37
CA ARG A 192 4.74 -25.28 -3.04
C ARG A 192 3.75 -24.73 -2.02
N PHE A 193 2.92 -23.77 -2.42
CA PHE A 193 1.90 -23.14 -1.58
C PHE A 193 0.49 -23.44 -2.15
N PRO A 194 -0.05 -24.64 -1.91
CA PRO A 194 -1.25 -25.12 -2.60
C PRO A 194 -2.56 -24.47 -2.15
N VAL A 195 -2.60 -23.88 -0.95
CA VAL A 195 -3.80 -23.30 -0.33
C VAL A 195 -3.70 -21.79 -0.12
N LEU A 196 -2.70 -21.14 -0.73
CA LEU A 196 -2.50 -19.71 -0.58
C LEU A 196 -3.64 -18.93 -1.22
N GLN A 197 -4.22 -17.99 -0.47
CA GLN A 197 -5.35 -17.17 -0.90
C GLN A 197 -4.95 -15.71 -1.10
N TYR A 198 -3.97 -15.22 -0.34
CA TYR A 198 -3.51 -13.84 -0.39
C TYR A 198 -1.99 -13.82 -0.64
N LEU A 199 -1.59 -13.23 -1.75
CA LEU A 199 -0.19 -13.02 -2.11
C LEU A 199 0.07 -11.54 -2.34
N SER A 200 1.00 -10.98 -1.57
CA SER A 200 1.47 -9.61 -1.71
C SER A 200 2.99 -9.60 -1.79
N PHE A 201 3.50 -8.94 -2.82
CA PHE A 201 4.90 -8.57 -2.96
C PHE A 201 5.03 -7.05 -2.98
N TYR A 202 5.98 -6.53 -2.21
CA TYR A 202 6.30 -5.11 -2.14
C TYR A 202 7.80 -4.89 -2.41
N HIS A 203 8.12 -4.07 -3.40
CA HIS A 203 9.48 -3.65 -3.72
C HIS A 203 10.46 -4.83 -3.91
N MET A 204 10.03 -5.85 -4.66
CA MET A 204 10.81 -7.05 -4.99
C MET A 204 11.27 -7.05 -6.45
N ASP A 205 12.47 -7.60 -6.73
CA ASP A 205 12.85 -7.97 -8.10
C ASP A 205 12.32 -9.36 -8.44
N LEU A 206 11.25 -9.42 -9.25
CA LEU A 206 10.63 -10.69 -9.65
C LEU A 206 11.32 -11.33 -10.86
N THR A 207 12.31 -10.67 -11.48
CA THR A 207 13.01 -11.20 -12.67
C THR A 207 13.48 -12.64 -12.51
N PRO A 208 14.07 -13.06 -11.38
CA PRO A 208 14.55 -14.43 -11.21
C PRO A 208 13.43 -15.49 -11.11
N ILE A 209 12.21 -15.09 -10.72
CA ILE A 209 11.11 -16.02 -10.40
C ILE A 209 9.90 -15.89 -11.30
N SER A 210 9.79 -14.82 -12.09
CA SER A 210 8.60 -14.47 -12.88
C SER A 210 8.11 -15.62 -13.76
N HIS A 211 9.01 -16.44 -14.29
CA HIS A 211 8.73 -17.57 -15.17
C HIS A 211 8.26 -18.86 -14.46
N VAL A 212 8.32 -18.95 -13.13
CA VAL A 212 7.90 -20.13 -12.34
C VAL A 212 6.82 -19.83 -11.29
N LEU A 213 6.35 -18.59 -11.18
CA LEU A 213 5.38 -18.19 -10.13
C LEU A 213 4.12 -19.05 -10.13
N SER A 214 3.58 -19.37 -11.30
CA SER A 214 2.41 -20.26 -11.45
C SER A 214 2.66 -21.70 -11.02
N SER A 215 3.91 -22.15 -10.97
CA SER A 215 4.27 -23.47 -10.45
C SER A 215 4.56 -23.46 -8.95
N ILE A 216 4.95 -22.30 -8.39
CA ILE A 216 5.17 -22.13 -6.95
C ILE A 216 3.82 -21.92 -6.24
N PHE A 217 2.97 -21.06 -6.80
CA PHE A 217 1.72 -20.62 -6.22
C PHE A 217 0.53 -21.16 -7.00
N ASN A 218 -0.41 -21.82 -6.31
CA ASN A 218 -1.64 -22.27 -6.92
C ASN A 218 -2.56 -21.08 -7.24
N ILE A 219 -2.57 -20.62 -8.49
CA ILE A 219 -3.38 -19.46 -8.89
C ILE A 219 -4.89 -19.72 -8.75
N THR A 220 -5.33 -20.98 -8.75
CA THR A 220 -6.75 -21.32 -8.57
C THR A 220 -7.27 -21.09 -7.16
N SER A 221 -6.38 -21.16 -6.15
CA SER A 221 -6.74 -20.85 -4.75
C SER A 221 -6.61 -19.36 -4.42
N LEU A 222 -5.91 -18.60 -5.26
CA LEU A 222 -5.60 -17.20 -5.01
C LEU A 222 -6.86 -16.32 -5.18
N GLN A 223 -7.16 -15.55 -4.13
CA GLN A 223 -8.27 -14.59 -4.09
C GLN A 223 -7.78 -13.15 -4.15
N SER A 224 -6.55 -12.88 -3.71
CA SER A 224 -5.95 -11.55 -3.75
C SER A 224 -4.50 -11.62 -4.23
N LEU A 225 -4.18 -10.77 -5.20
CA LEU A 225 -2.83 -10.56 -5.70
C LEU A 225 -2.46 -9.08 -5.58
N SER A 226 -1.34 -8.80 -4.94
CA SER A 226 -0.78 -7.45 -4.82
C SER A 226 0.67 -7.46 -5.28
N LEU A 227 0.97 -6.72 -6.36
CA LEU A 227 2.33 -6.49 -6.85
C LEU A 227 2.59 -4.98 -6.77
N ARG A 228 3.35 -4.56 -5.77
CA ARG A 228 3.61 -3.14 -5.49
C ARG A 228 5.09 -2.84 -5.64
N LEU A 229 5.43 -1.91 -6.53
CA LEU A 229 6.80 -1.49 -6.84
C LEU A 229 7.71 -2.67 -7.22
N CYS A 230 7.15 -3.73 -7.78
CA CYS A 230 7.90 -4.91 -8.19
C CYS A 230 8.49 -4.72 -9.59
N LYS A 231 9.76 -5.11 -9.78
CA LYS A 231 10.37 -5.22 -11.11
C LYS A 231 9.92 -6.52 -11.79
N SER A 232 9.73 -6.49 -13.11
CA SER A 232 9.27 -7.64 -13.91
C SER A 232 7.88 -8.17 -13.52
N TRP A 233 7.00 -7.29 -13.04
CA TRP A 233 5.62 -7.63 -12.65
C TRP A 233 4.77 -8.09 -13.85
N GLU A 234 5.04 -7.59 -15.05
CA GLU A 234 4.35 -7.95 -16.29
C GLU A 234 4.58 -9.42 -16.63
N HIS A 235 5.81 -9.90 -16.50
CA HIS A 235 6.16 -11.29 -16.73
C HIS A 235 5.52 -12.20 -15.67
N ALA A 236 5.38 -11.72 -14.43
CA ALA A 236 4.66 -12.43 -13.39
C ALA A 236 3.18 -12.62 -13.75
N LEU A 237 2.50 -11.56 -14.22
CA LEU A 237 1.10 -11.66 -14.68
C LEU A 237 0.96 -12.59 -15.89
N LEU A 238 1.87 -12.47 -16.87
CA LEU A 238 1.87 -13.33 -18.06
C LEU A 238 2.13 -14.80 -17.71
N ASN A 239 2.95 -15.08 -16.71
CA ASN A 239 3.18 -16.46 -16.25
C ASN A 239 1.92 -17.07 -15.62
N PHE A 240 1.21 -16.32 -14.77
CA PHE A 240 -0.08 -16.77 -14.25
C PHE A 240 -1.12 -16.98 -15.36
N LEU A 241 -1.18 -16.07 -16.33
CA LEU A 241 -2.03 -16.20 -17.51
C LEU A 241 -1.72 -17.48 -18.31
N ASN A 242 -0.43 -17.71 -18.59
CA ASN A 242 0.04 -18.84 -19.41
C ASN A 242 -0.08 -20.21 -18.71
N SER A 243 -0.37 -20.23 -17.41
CA SER A 243 -0.65 -21.48 -16.68
C SER A 243 -1.92 -22.19 -17.18
N GLY A 244 -2.80 -21.49 -17.90
CA GLY A 244 -4.09 -22.01 -18.39
C GLY A 244 -5.10 -22.33 -17.27
N SER A 245 -4.76 -22.03 -16.01
CA SER A 245 -5.60 -22.32 -14.86
C SER A 245 -6.72 -21.30 -14.71
N ARG A 246 -7.89 -21.78 -14.27
CA ARG A 246 -9.04 -20.89 -14.02
C ARG A 246 -8.78 -20.04 -12.77
N MET A 247 -8.63 -18.75 -12.96
CA MET A 247 -8.41 -17.80 -11.85
C MET A 247 -9.73 -17.42 -11.18
N ALA A 248 -9.68 -17.17 -9.87
CA ALA A 248 -10.81 -16.75 -9.05
C ALA A 248 -10.46 -15.53 -8.18
N LEU A 249 -9.64 -14.63 -8.74
CA LEU A 249 -9.20 -13.42 -8.06
C LEU A 249 -10.37 -12.45 -7.80
N LYS A 250 -10.48 -12.02 -6.55
CA LYS A 250 -11.42 -11.01 -6.08
C LYS A 250 -10.78 -9.64 -5.94
N SER A 251 -9.49 -9.58 -5.65
CA SER A 251 -8.76 -8.33 -5.44
C SER A 251 -7.43 -8.34 -6.19
N LEU A 252 -7.15 -7.25 -6.91
CA LEU A 252 -5.90 -7.04 -7.62
C LEU A 252 -5.35 -5.65 -7.29
N THR A 253 -4.11 -5.59 -6.81
CA THR A 253 -3.34 -4.35 -6.60
C THR A 253 -2.09 -4.37 -7.47
N LEU A 254 -1.93 -3.36 -8.32
CA LEU A 254 -0.77 -3.15 -9.15
C LEU A 254 -0.27 -1.72 -8.93
N GLU A 255 0.87 -1.56 -8.28
CA GLU A 255 1.56 -0.28 -8.17
C GLU A 255 2.87 -0.38 -8.92
N VAL A 256 3.02 0.37 -10.00
CA VAL A 256 4.15 0.25 -10.91
C VAL A 256 5.01 1.50 -10.81
N HIS A 257 6.32 1.31 -10.71
CA HIS A 257 7.32 2.37 -10.77
C HIS A 257 8.14 2.22 -12.05
N MET A 258 7.88 3.01 -13.09
CA MET A 258 8.73 3.06 -14.30
C MET A 258 8.59 4.36 -15.10
N ARG A 259 9.70 5.08 -15.29
CA ARG A 259 9.85 6.04 -16.40
C ARG A 259 9.99 5.36 -17.77
N ARG A 260 10.16 4.03 -17.83
CA ARG A 260 10.26 3.24 -19.07
C ARG A 260 9.46 1.95 -18.95
N ALA A 261 8.15 2.02 -19.21
CA ALA A 261 7.37 0.81 -19.47
C ALA A 261 7.79 0.24 -20.83
N GLU A 262 8.22 -1.02 -20.86
CA GLU A 262 8.46 -1.76 -22.10
C GLU A 262 7.13 -2.02 -22.82
N GLU A 263 7.16 -2.35 -24.12
CA GLU A 263 5.94 -2.58 -24.90
C GLU A 263 5.09 -3.73 -24.31
N ASP A 264 5.75 -4.75 -23.74
CA ASP A 264 5.10 -5.89 -23.08
C ASP A 264 4.30 -5.48 -21.83
N SER A 265 4.76 -4.45 -21.10
CA SER A 265 4.08 -3.93 -19.91
C SER A 265 2.69 -3.34 -20.25
N VAL A 266 2.49 -2.83 -21.47
CA VAL A 266 1.23 -2.20 -21.92
C VAL A 266 0.13 -3.24 -22.18
N LEU A 267 0.50 -4.45 -22.59
CA LEU A 267 -0.44 -5.50 -22.95
C LEU A 267 -0.74 -6.47 -21.80
N ALA A 268 0.13 -6.56 -20.81
CA ALA A 268 -0.01 -7.49 -19.68
C ALA A 268 -1.29 -7.24 -18.86
N ILE A 269 -1.57 -5.99 -18.46
CA ILE A 269 -2.75 -5.67 -17.63
C ILE A 269 -4.06 -6.00 -18.37
N PRO A 270 -4.31 -5.53 -19.61
CA PRO A 270 -5.53 -5.89 -20.32
C PRO A 270 -5.69 -7.38 -20.57
N ALA A 271 -4.61 -8.09 -20.91
CA ALA A 271 -4.66 -9.54 -21.14
C ALA A 271 -5.00 -10.28 -19.85
N PHE A 272 -4.35 -9.93 -18.74
CA PHE A 272 -4.59 -10.53 -17.45
C PHE A 272 -6.02 -10.27 -16.95
N LEU A 273 -6.50 -9.03 -16.99
CA LEU A 273 -7.86 -8.69 -16.53
C LEU A 273 -8.97 -9.38 -17.34
N LYS A 274 -8.76 -9.61 -18.65
CA LYS A 274 -9.73 -10.31 -19.51
C LYS A 274 -9.78 -11.83 -19.31
N SER A 275 -8.76 -12.40 -18.68
CA SER A 275 -8.60 -13.84 -18.57
C SER A 275 -9.44 -14.49 -17.47
N PHE A 276 -10.10 -13.69 -16.64
CA PHE A 276 -10.98 -14.17 -15.58
C PHE A 276 -12.17 -13.23 -15.37
N GLU A 277 -13.11 -13.66 -14.54
CA GLU A 277 -14.28 -12.90 -14.13
C GLU A 277 -14.39 -12.91 -12.60
N GLY A 278 -15.18 -11.99 -12.05
CA GLY A 278 -15.50 -11.97 -10.62
C GLY A 278 -14.66 -11.04 -9.76
N LEU A 279 -13.85 -10.16 -10.38
CA LEU A 279 -13.06 -9.17 -9.65
C LEU A 279 -14.01 -8.21 -8.90
N GLU A 280 -13.77 -8.05 -7.60
CA GLU A 280 -14.55 -7.18 -6.70
C GLU A 280 -13.79 -5.87 -6.40
N GLU A 281 -12.45 -5.92 -6.37
CA GLU A 281 -11.59 -4.79 -6.02
C GLU A 281 -10.40 -4.68 -6.98
N LEU A 282 -10.16 -3.48 -7.51
CA LEU A 282 -9.04 -3.20 -8.39
C LEU A 282 -8.35 -1.89 -8.01
N TYR A 283 -7.03 -1.96 -7.82
CA TYR A 283 -6.19 -0.83 -7.49
C TYR A 283 -5.01 -0.79 -8.46
N ILE A 284 -4.94 0.24 -9.29
CA ILE A 284 -3.89 0.42 -10.28
C ILE A 284 -3.24 1.79 -10.07
N SER A 285 -1.93 1.81 -9.89
CA SER A 285 -1.08 3.00 -9.94
C SER A 285 -0.05 2.80 -11.04
N VAL A 286 -0.06 3.66 -12.05
CA VAL A 286 0.97 3.64 -13.10
C VAL A 286 1.50 5.04 -13.40
N PRO A 287 2.76 5.16 -13.86
CA PRO A 287 3.33 6.46 -14.22
C PRO A 287 2.58 7.15 -15.36
N CYS A 288 2.35 6.44 -16.47
CA CYS A 288 1.60 6.94 -17.62
C CYS A 288 0.96 5.77 -18.39
N PHE A 289 -0.27 5.94 -18.85
CA PHE A 289 -0.88 5.05 -19.85
C PHE A 289 -0.65 5.62 -21.25
N LYS A 290 0.23 5.00 -22.06
CA LYS A 290 0.34 5.34 -23.49
C LYS A 290 -1.00 5.20 -24.23
N SER A 291 -1.83 4.22 -23.83
CA SER A 291 -3.22 4.07 -24.27
C SER A 291 -4.08 3.50 -23.13
N PRO A 292 -4.93 4.29 -22.47
CA PRO A 292 -5.73 3.82 -21.33
C PRO A 292 -6.95 2.99 -21.74
N VAL A 293 -7.40 3.10 -23.00
CA VAL A 293 -8.64 2.47 -23.48
C VAL A 293 -8.65 0.94 -23.34
N PRO A 294 -7.60 0.18 -23.73
CA PRO A 294 -7.60 -1.27 -23.57
C PRO A 294 -7.71 -1.72 -22.12
N VAL A 295 -7.08 -0.98 -21.20
CA VAL A 295 -7.12 -1.24 -19.76
C VAL A 295 -8.55 -1.03 -19.26
N TRP A 296 -9.16 0.12 -19.52
CA TRP A 296 -10.54 0.36 -19.10
C TRP A 296 -11.54 -0.67 -19.65
N ARG A 297 -11.44 -1.01 -20.95
CA ARG A 297 -12.30 -2.07 -21.54
C ARG A 297 -12.14 -3.40 -20.79
N SER A 298 -10.92 -3.73 -20.35
CA SER A 298 -10.67 -4.93 -19.54
C SER A 298 -11.15 -4.80 -18.09
N VAL A 299 -11.14 -3.61 -17.48
CA VAL A 299 -11.72 -3.40 -16.14
C VAL A 299 -13.23 -3.67 -16.18
N PHE A 300 -13.91 -3.17 -17.21
CA PHE A 300 -15.37 -3.27 -17.31
C PHE A 300 -15.90 -4.64 -17.76
N THR A 301 -15.04 -5.62 -18.05
CA THR A 301 -15.50 -7.02 -18.11
C THR A 301 -16.00 -7.48 -16.74
N HIS A 302 -15.47 -6.91 -15.66
CA HIS A 302 -15.86 -7.18 -14.27
C HIS A 302 -17.00 -6.31 -13.75
N LYS A 303 -17.69 -5.55 -14.62
CA LYS A 303 -18.72 -4.58 -14.22
C LYS A 303 -19.82 -5.16 -13.31
N LYS A 304 -20.12 -6.46 -13.38
CA LYS A 304 -21.15 -7.09 -12.53
C LYS A 304 -20.71 -7.26 -11.06
N THR A 305 -19.41 -7.38 -10.81
CA THR A 305 -18.84 -7.72 -9.50
C THR A 305 -17.98 -6.62 -8.90
N LEU A 306 -17.41 -5.74 -9.73
CA LEU A 306 -16.50 -4.69 -9.30
C LEU A 306 -17.22 -3.65 -8.42
N ARG A 307 -16.71 -3.47 -7.19
CA ARG A 307 -17.25 -2.55 -6.17
C ARG A 307 -16.26 -1.45 -5.78
N LYS A 308 -14.96 -1.73 -5.79
CA LYS A 308 -13.92 -0.75 -5.44
C LYS A 308 -12.94 -0.62 -6.60
N LEU A 309 -12.73 0.60 -7.04
CA LEU A 309 -11.80 0.91 -8.11
C LEU A 309 -10.90 2.09 -7.72
N VAL A 310 -9.59 1.91 -7.78
CA VAL A 310 -8.61 3.00 -7.73
C VAL A 310 -7.79 2.97 -8.99
N CYS A 311 -7.78 4.09 -9.71
CA CYS A 311 -6.89 4.32 -10.84
C CYS A 311 -6.13 5.62 -10.58
N GLN A 312 -4.83 5.50 -10.29
CA GLN A 312 -3.94 6.61 -10.04
C GLN A 312 -2.89 6.72 -11.16
N GLN A 313 -2.71 7.93 -11.69
CA GLN A 313 -1.65 8.25 -12.64
C GLN A 313 -0.64 9.21 -11.99
N LEU A 314 0.67 8.89 -12.07
CA LEU A 314 1.73 9.62 -11.36
C LEU A 314 2.38 10.73 -12.21
N HIS A 315 2.67 10.50 -13.50
CA HIS A 315 3.37 11.45 -14.36
C HIS A 315 2.48 11.96 -15.50
N ILE A 316 2.57 13.28 -15.72
CA ILE A 316 2.25 13.94 -16.98
C ILE A 316 3.58 13.99 -17.74
N ASP A 317 3.66 13.39 -18.92
CA ASP A 317 4.71 13.81 -19.84
C ASP A 317 4.38 15.25 -20.22
N GLY A 318 5.16 16.21 -19.71
CA GLY A 318 5.09 17.63 -20.09
C GLY A 318 5.42 17.90 -21.56
N TYR A 319 5.49 16.87 -22.40
CA TYR A 319 5.93 16.98 -23.79
C TYR A 319 4.82 16.95 -24.85
N GLN A 320 3.58 16.53 -24.58
CA GLN A 320 2.52 16.63 -25.60
C GLN A 320 1.11 16.89 -25.04
N SER A 321 0.59 18.07 -25.43
CA SER A 321 -0.80 18.52 -25.49
C SER A 321 -1.40 19.19 -24.23
N GLU A 322 -1.60 20.49 -24.36
CA GLU A 322 -2.49 21.35 -23.57
C GLU A 322 -3.98 21.02 -23.78
N GLU A 323 -4.35 19.91 -24.44
CA GLU A 323 -5.72 19.73 -24.96
C GLU A 323 -6.57 18.62 -24.34
N HIS A 324 -6.08 17.78 -23.43
CA HIS A 324 -6.89 16.66 -22.95
C HIS A 324 -7.05 16.64 -21.43
N GLY A 325 -8.18 17.20 -20.98
CA GLY A 325 -8.74 16.89 -19.68
C GLY A 325 -8.83 15.39 -19.48
N LEU A 326 -8.40 14.95 -18.30
CA LEU A 326 -8.29 13.58 -17.78
C LEU A 326 -7.01 12.82 -18.13
N TYR A 327 -6.17 12.73 -17.10
CA TYR A 327 -5.03 11.83 -16.96
C TYR A 327 -5.46 10.38 -16.72
N LEU A 328 -6.26 9.89 -17.69
CA LEU A 328 -6.66 8.53 -17.99
C LEU A 328 -7.47 8.50 -19.29
N GLY A 329 -7.21 9.40 -20.25
CA GLY A 329 -7.89 9.44 -21.55
C GLY A 329 -9.41 9.35 -21.46
N THR A 330 -10.00 9.78 -20.34
CA THR A 330 -11.39 9.46 -20.01
C THR A 330 -12.35 10.32 -20.82
N THR A 331 -11.90 11.46 -21.35
CA THR A 331 -12.66 12.35 -22.26
C THR A 331 -12.83 11.63 -23.58
N GLY A 332 -11.72 11.27 -24.24
CA GLY A 332 -11.75 10.48 -25.47
C GLY A 332 -12.37 9.07 -25.29
N PHE A 333 -12.22 8.46 -24.11
CA PHE A 333 -12.85 7.18 -23.77
C PHE A 333 -14.36 7.32 -23.56
N LEU A 334 -14.84 8.32 -22.81
CA LEU A 334 -16.28 8.57 -22.63
C LEU A 334 -16.92 8.96 -23.96
N GLU A 335 -16.26 9.79 -24.77
CA GLU A 335 -16.69 10.12 -26.13
C GLU A 335 -16.74 8.88 -27.04
N GLN A 336 -15.81 7.93 -26.90
CA GLN A 336 -15.85 6.65 -27.62
C GLN A 336 -16.92 5.67 -27.09
N LEU A 337 -17.53 5.94 -25.93
CA LEU A 337 -18.49 5.06 -25.24
C LEU A 337 -19.90 5.64 -25.12
N THR A 338 -20.12 6.91 -25.50
CA THR A 338 -21.44 7.55 -25.59
C THR A 338 -22.30 7.04 -26.75
N GLY A 339 -21.82 6.08 -27.54
CA GLY A 339 -22.71 5.21 -28.32
C GLY A 339 -23.66 4.49 -27.36
N ALA A 340 -24.97 4.71 -27.50
CA ALA A 340 -26.00 4.39 -26.50
C ALA A 340 -26.04 2.92 -25.99
N ASP A 341 -25.41 1.99 -26.71
CA ASP A 341 -25.33 0.57 -26.35
C ASP A 341 -23.99 0.14 -25.72
N GLN A 342 -23.00 1.03 -25.61
CA GLN A 342 -21.62 0.70 -25.20
C GLN A 342 -21.11 1.42 -23.96
N ASN A 343 -21.89 2.28 -23.30
CA ASN A 343 -21.42 2.96 -22.09
C ASN A 343 -21.13 1.93 -20.97
N PRO A 344 -19.85 1.73 -20.59
CA PRO A 344 -19.47 0.67 -19.67
C PRO A 344 -19.88 1.00 -18.23
N PHE A 345 -20.33 2.24 -17.98
CA PHE A 345 -20.77 2.78 -16.70
C PHE A 345 -22.28 2.60 -16.44
N VAL A 346 -23.03 1.96 -17.34
CA VAL A 346 -24.48 1.72 -17.15
C VAL A 346 -24.75 0.64 -16.09
N ASN A 347 -23.87 -0.36 -15.96
CA ASN A 347 -24.07 -1.51 -15.08
C ASN A 347 -23.17 -1.67 -13.83
N PRO A 348 -22.02 -0.98 -13.68
CA PRO A 348 -21.14 -1.25 -12.56
C PRO A 348 -21.70 -0.73 -11.23
N LYS A 349 -21.59 -1.55 -10.19
CA LYS A 349 -22.01 -1.24 -8.82
C LYS A 349 -20.84 -0.73 -7.99
N ILE A 350 -20.15 0.28 -8.52
CA ILE A 350 -18.98 0.87 -7.85
C ILE A 350 -19.44 1.66 -6.64
N GLU A 351 -18.94 1.30 -5.47
CA GLU A 351 -19.19 1.96 -4.18
C GLU A 351 -18.06 2.90 -3.78
N PHE A 352 -16.83 2.58 -4.20
CA PHE A 352 -15.64 3.39 -3.97
C PHE A 352 -14.93 3.64 -5.30
N LEU A 353 -14.71 4.91 -5.63
CA LEU A 353 -13.96 5.34 -6.80
C LEU A 353 -12.81 6.26 -6.39
N GLY A 354 -11.57 5.79 -6.51
CA GLY A 354 -10.37 6.61 -6.45
C GLY A 354 -9.89 6.94 -7.85
N ILE A 355 -9.81 8.20 -8.24
CA ILE A 355 -9.41 8.59 -9.60
C ILE A 355 -8.58 9.87 -9.62
N SER A 356 -7.56 9.88 -10.49
CA SER A 356 -6.82 11.10 -10.84
C SER A 356 -7.59 11.88 -11.91
N SER A 357 -8.22 13.01 -11.53
CA SER A 357 -8.87 13.92 -12.48
C SER A 357 -8.81 15.38 -12.02
N ASN A 358 -8.51 16.27 -12.95
CA ASN A 358 -8.61 17.73 -12.82
C ASN A 358 -9.89 18.30 -13.48
N ASP A 359 -10.59 17.50 -14.31
CA ASP A 359 -11.81 17.90 -15.01
C ASP A 359 -13.05 17.43 -14.25
N PHE A 360 -13.75 18.39 -13.64
CA PHE A 360 -14.97 18.13 -12.90
C PHE A 360 -16.18 17.85 -13.78
N ASP A 361 -16.23 18.32 -15.03
CA ASP A 361 -17.38 18.08 -15.89
C ASP A 361 -17.39 16.64 -16.40
N THR A 362 -16.21 16.10 -16.68
CA THR A 362 -16.10 14.67 -16.93
C THR A 362 -16.37 13.83 -15.68
N LEU A 363 -15.87 14.23 -14.50
CA LEU A 363 -16.24 13.53 -13.26
C LEU A 363 -17.75 13.51 -13.05
N LYS A 364 -18.45 14.62 -13.34
CA LYS A 364 -19.92 14.65 -13.33
C LYS A 364 -20.49 13.62 -14.31
N SER A 365 -20.02 13.58 -15.56
CA SER A 365 -20.49 12.62 -16.57
C SER A 365 -20.33 11.14 -16.14
N ILE A 366 -19.21 10.80 -15.49
CA ILE A 366 -18.99 9.46 -14.94
C ILE A 366 -19.97 9.18 -13.79
N LEU A 367 -20.11 10.13 -12.87
CA LEU A 367 -20.94 9.99 -11.67
C LEU A 367 -22.44 10.07 -11.95
N THR A 368 -22.88 10.64 -13.07
CA THR A 368 -24.28 10.63 -13.52
C THR A 368 -24.67 9.36 -14.24
N SER A 369 -23.70 8.52 -14.63
CA SER A 369 -23.99 7.23 -15.27
C SER A 369 -24.83 6.34 -14.34
N PRO A 370 -25.94 5.73 -14.80
CA PRO A 370 -26.94 5.12 -13.92
C PRO A 370 -26.39 4.12 -12.89
N GLY A 371 -25.47 3.25 -13.31
CA GLY A 371 -24.86 2.24 -12.44
C GLY A 371 -24.01 2.88 -11.33
N ILE A 372 -23.18 3.85 -11.68
CA ILE A 372 -22.36 4.57 -10.69
C ILE A 372 -23.24 5.45 -9.80
N LYS A 373 -24.14 6.25 -10.38
CA LYS A 373 -25.00 7.20 -9.67
C LYS A 373 -25.78 6.52 -8.54
N ALA A 374 -26.28 5.31 -8.79
CA ALA A 374 -27.09 4.56 -7.83
C ALA A 374 -26.28 3.87 -6.71
N ASN A 375 -24.96 3.72 -6.84
CA ASN A 375 -24.17 2.88 -5.93
C ASN A 375 -22.97 3.59 -5.28
N ILE A 376 -22.46 4.67 -5.87
CA ILE A 376 -21.25 5.35 -5.38
C ILE A 376 -21.48 5.94 -3.99
N ARG A 377 -20.59 5.59 -3.05
CA ARG A 377 -20.64 6.06 -1.65
C ARG A 377 -19.45 6.96 -1.32
N VAL A 378 -18.29 6.64 -1.87
CA VAL A 378 -17.05 7.40 -1.64
C VAL A 378 -16.36 7.68 -2.96
N LEU A 379 -16.12 8.96 -3.23
CA LEU A 379 -15.24 9.43 -4.28
C LEU A 379 -13.94 9.92 -3.64
N HIS A 380 -12.79 9.46 -4.11
CA HIS A 380 -11.48 9.94 -3.64
C HIS A 380 -10.67 10.49 -4.81
N LEU A 381 -10.34 11.77 -4.74
CA LEU A 381 -9.59 12.48 -5.78
C LEU A 381 -8.09 12.28 -5.55
N ARG A 382 -7.47 11.51 -6.44
CA ARG A 382 -6.05 11.12 -6.40
C ARG A 382 -5.17 12.15 -7.12
N ARG A 383 -5.17 13.41 -6.65
CA ARG A 383 -4.46 14.55 -7.27
C ARG A 383 -3.03 14.71 -6.76
N ARG A 384 -2.11 15.15 -7.64
CA ARG A 384 -0.77 15.65 -7.24
C ARG A 384 -0.79 17.14 -6.92
N GLU A 385 0.19 17.55 -6.12
CA GLU A 385 0.47 18.93 -5.67
C GLU A 385 0.54 19.94 -6.82
N GLU A 386 1.17 19.59 -7.93
CA GLU A 386 1.44 20.48 -9.07
C GLU A 386 0.18 21.04 -9.74
N PHE A 387 -0.99 20.47 -9.43
CA PHE A 387 -2.29 20.89 -9.95
C PHE A 387 -3.09 21.78 -9.00
N TYR A 388 -2.55 22.05 -7.80
CA TYR A 388 -3.05 23.10 -6.94
C TYR A 388 -2.29 24.38 -7.29
N ASP A 389 -3.02 25.47 -7.55
CA ASP A 389 -2.43 26.79 -7.79
C ASP A 389 -1.40 27.13 -6.69
N GLN A 390 -0.12 27.28 -7.03
CA GLN A 390 0.99 27.43 -6.07
C GLN A 390 0.86 28.63 -5.13
N SER A 391 -0.16 29.49 -5.30
CA SER A 391 -0.53 30.57 -4.40
C SER A 391 -1.00 30.14 -2.99
N TYR A 392 -1.02 28.84 -2.68
CA TYR A 392 -1.33 28.26 -1.35
C TYR A 392 -0.11 28.08 -0.42
N LEU A 393 1.12 28.24 -0.91
CA LEU A 393 2.33 27.77 -0.20
C LEU A 393 2.81 28.61 1.00
N ILE A 394 2.08 29.64 1.47
CA ILE A 394 2.67 30.67 2.36
C ILE A 394 2.12 30.74 3.79
N ASN A 395 0.94 30.22 4.17
CA ASN A 395 0.46 30.39 5.56
C ASN A 395 0.08 29.10 6.27
N SER A 396 0.97 28.67 7.17
CA SER A 396 1.00 27.43 7.95
C SER A 396 0.02 27.37 9.15
N GLU A 397 -0.66 28.46 9.50
CA GLU A 397 -1.35 28.54 10.81
C GLU A 397 -2.90 28.64 10.78
N CYS A 398 -3.56 28.35 9.65
CA CYS A 398 -5.02 28.25 9.61
C CYS A 398 -5.48 27.07 8.74
N TRP A 399 -5.63 25.89 9.34
CA TRP A 399 -6.00 24.65 8.65
C TRP A 399 -7.50 24.52 8.33
N ASP A 400 -8.30 25.51 8.73
CA ASP A 400 -9.71 25.64 8.33
C ASP A 400 -9.87 26.42 7.00
N ASP A 401 -8.78 26.99 6.48
CA ASP A 401 -8.77 27.85 5.30
C ASP A 401 -8.43 27.10 3.99
N ILE A 402 -9.36 26.26 3.55
CA ILE A 402 -9.84 26.47 2.17
C ILE A 402 -10.69 27.75 2.23
N SER A 403 -10.02 28.87 2.49
CA SER A 403 -10.64 30.18 2.62
C SER A 403 -11.40 30.48 1.34
N ASP A 404 -12.54 31.12 1.53
CA ASP A 404 -13.70 31.30 0.65
C ASP A 404 -13.51 31.71 -0.83
N LYS A 405 -12.29 31.80 -1.36
CA LYS A 405 -12.05 32.52 -2.62
C LYS A 405 -11.22 31.79 -3.70
N LYS A 406 -10.61 30.62 -3.45
CA LYS A 406 -9.55 30.12 -4.36
C LYS A 406 -9.78 28.80 -5.12
N LEU A 407 -10.89 28.07 -4.92
CA LEU A 407 -11.27 26.91 -5.76
C LEU A 407 -12.77 26.88 -6.07
N PRO A 408 -13.31 27.87 -6.83
CA PRO A 408 -14.73 27.93 -7.15
C PRO A 408 -15.22 26.62 -7.81
N SER A 409 -14.47 26.07 -8.74
CA SER A 409 -14.85 24.86 -9.49
C SER A 409 -15.04 23.63 -8.60
N PHE A 410 -14.19 23.45 -7.58
CA PHE A 410 -14.34 22.32 -6.65
C PHE A 410 -15.54 22.50 -5.72
N ARG A 411 -15.79 23.71 -5.21
CA ARG A 411 -17.00 23.98 -4.41
C ARG A 411 -18.28 23.79 -5.21
N HIS A 412 -18.31 24.26 -6.46
CA HIS A 412 -19.43 24.01 -7.37
C HIS A 412 -19.61 22.51 -7.63
N PHE A 413 -18.52 21.76 -7.77
CA PHE A 413 -18.57 20.30 -7.88
C PHE A 413 -19.14 19.65 -6.62
N LEU A 414 -18.69 20.03 -5.41
CA LEU A 414 -19.22 19.49 -4.15
C LEU A 414 -20.71 19.82 -3.96
N ALA A 415 -21.12 21.05 -4.25
CA ALA A 415 -22.51 21.49 -4.19
C ALA A 415 -23.39 20.67 -5.15
N TRP A 416 -22.89 20.39 -6.36
CA TRP A 416 -23.56 19.50 -7.30
C TRP A 416 -23.60 18.05 -6.78
N ALA A 417 -22.46 17.51 -6.33
CA ALA A 417 -22.30 16.11 -5.94
C ALA A 417 -23.18 15.75 -4.74
N PHE A 418 -23.32 16.69 -3.79
CA PHE A 418 -24.21 16.56 -2.64
C PHE A 418 -25.60 17.18 -2.87
N GLY A 419 -25.85 17.79 -4.02
CA GLY A 419 -27.17 18.31 -4.40
C GLY A 419 -28.13 17.23 -4.90
N SER A 420 -29.32 17.65 -5.34
CA SER A 420 -30.36 16.76 -5.90
C SER A 420 -29.94 16.10 -7.22
N GLU A 421 -29.11 16.77 -8.00
CA GLU A 421 -28.64 16.29 -9.29
C GLU A 421 -27.49 15.29 -9.19
N GLY A 422 -26.76 15.32 -8.06
CA GLY A 422 -25.65 14.44 -7.77
C GLY A 422 -26.06 13.01 -7.42
N PRO A 423 -25.10 12.13 -7.12
CA PRO A 423 -25.40 10.76 -6.73
C PRO A 423 -26.05 10.71 -5.33
N PRO A 424 -27.25 10.12 -5.19
CA PRO A 424 -27.99 10.14 -3.92
C PRO A 424 -27.26 9.40 -2.79
N GLU A 425 -26.57 8.30 -3.11
CA GLU A 425 -25.86 7.47 -2.14
C GLU A 425 -24.46 7.98 -1.78
N LEU A 426 -23.99 9.06 -2.43
CA LEU A 426 -22.66 9.61 -2.17
C LEU A 426 -22.61 10.21 -0.76
N GLN A 427 -21.78 9.63 0.09
CA GLN A 427 -21.64 10.04 1.49
C GLN A 427 -20.40 10.89 1.71
N ALA A 428 -19.32 10.62 0.97
CA ALA A 428 -18.06 11.32 1.15
C ALA A 428 -17.32 11.60 -0.17
N VAL A 429 -16.71 12.78 -0.25
CA VAL A 429 -15.70 13.13 -1.26
C VAL A 429 -14.40 13.42 -0.54
N GLY A 430 -13.37 12.62 -0.79
CA GLY A 430 -12.04 12.77 -0.22
C GLY A 430 -11.03 13.31 -1.22
N HIS A 431 -9.97 13.94 -0.73
CA HIS A 431 -8.73 14.20 -1.48
C HIS A 431 -7.53 14.17 -0.54
N TYR A 432 -6.34 14.05 -1.11
CA TYR A 432 -5.10 14.17 -0.34
C TYR A 432 -5.02 15.56 0.32
N ALA A 433 -4.71 15.62 1.62
CA ALA A 433 -4.33 16.88 2.26
C ALA A 433 -2.86 17.16 2.02
N PHE A 434 -2.56 18.44 1.87
CA PHE A 434 -1.23 18.96 1.58
C PHE A 434 -0.24 18.67 2.72
N ASP A 435 1.05 18.58 2.37
CA ASP A 435 2.26 18.36 3.20
C ASP A 435 2.52 17.01 3.85
N PHE A 436 1.55 16.12 3.96
CA PHE A 436 1.78 14.81 4.56
C PHE A 436 1.22 13.72 3.65
N MET A 437 2.05 13.07 2.84
CA MET A 437 1.66 11.89 2.03
C MET A 437 1.36 10.64 2.87
N GLN A 438 0.98 10.82 4.15
CA GLN A 438 0.50 9.76 5.01
C GLN A 438 -1.00 9.58 4.84
N PRO A 439 -1.52 8.34 4.93
CA PRO A 439 -2.95 8.02 4.95
C PRO A 439 -3.82 8.97 5.77
N ILE A 440 -3.28 9.42 6.90
CA ILE A 440 -3.93 10.17 7.98
C ILE A 440 -4.25 11.62 7.61
N SER A 441 -3.62 12.16 6.57
CA SER A 441 -3.76 13.57 6.20
C SER A 441 -5.04 13.85 5.44
N ASP A 442 -5.60 12.89 4.69
CA ASP A 442 -6.76 13.09 3.81
C ASP A 442 -7.86 13.98 4.39
N VAL A 443 -8.31 14.91 3.55
CA VAL A 443 -9.50 15.72 3.81
C VAL A 443 -10.70 15.03 3.18
N PHE A 444 -11.80 14.90 3.91
CA PHE A 444 -13.08 14.52 3.34
C PHE A 444 -14.16 15.53 3.63
N TYR A 445 -15.07 15.67 2.67
CA TYR A 445 -16.34 16.34 2.79
C TYR A 445 -17.41 15.27 2.90
N PHE A 446 -18.19 15.30 3.98
CA PHE A 446 -19.32 14.40 4.18
C PHE A 446 -20.62 15.11 3.91
N ARG A 447 -21.54 14.44 3.22
CA ARG A 447 -22.92 14.89 3.09
C ARG A 447 -23.50 15.18 4.47
N ASP A 448 -24.00 16.39 4.66
CA ASP A 448 -24.63 16.85 5.89
C ASP A 448 -25.70 17.88 5.57
N ALA A 449 -26.96 17.44 5.53
CA ALA A 449 -28.09 18.28 5.19
C ALA A 449 -28.36 19.41 6.20
N GLN A 450 -27.76 19.35 7.39
CA GLN A 450 -27.91 20.39 8.43
C GLN A 450 -26.86 21.49 8.31
N HIS A 451 -25.78 21.25 7.55
CA HIS A 451 -24.73 22.23 7.33
C HIS A 451 -25.12 23.19 6.20
N GLU A 452 -24.72 24.47 6.30
CA GLU A 452 -25.09 25.53 5.33
C GLU A 452 -24.78 25.17 3.87
N ASN A 453 -23.67 24.47 3.63
CA ASN A 453 -23.21 24.05 2.31
C ASN A 453 -23.71 22.65 1.89
N GLY A 454 -24.50 21.97 2.73
CA GLY A 454 -24.94 20.59 2.52
C GLY A 454 -23.86 19.53 2.79
N TYR A 455 -22.70 19.94 3.31
CA TYR A 455 -21.61 19.05 3.70
C TYR A 455 -20.75 19.62 4.83
N ARG A 456 -20.07 18.73 5.56
CA ARG A 456 -19.09 19.07 6.60
C ARG A 456 -17.69 18.55 6.24
N CYS A 457 -16.65 19.34 6.52
CA CYS A 457 -15.26 18.97 6.29
C CYS A 457 -14.66 18.27 7.52
N VAL A 458 -13.95 17.16 7.31
CA VAL A 458 -13.30 16.39 8.39
C VAL A 458 -11.95 15.82 7.89
N PHE A 459 -10.92 15.88 8.74
CA PHE A 459 -9.62 15.24 8.49
C PHE A 459 -9.61 13.77 8.93
N ARG A 460 -9.01 12.86 8.15
CA ARG A 460 -8.99 11.42 8.45
C ARG A 460 -8.43 11.09 9.83
N ARG A 461 -7.45 11.86 10.33
CA ARG A 461 -6.93 11.72 11.71
C ARG A 461 -8.01 11.80 12.79
N ARG A 462 -9.01 12.66 12.62
CA ARG A 462 -10.15 12.80 13.54
C ARG A 462 -11.26 11.78 13.27
N MET A 463 -11.12 10.95 12.22
CA MET A 463 -12.11 9.96 11.78
C MET A 463 -11.86 8.53 12.24
N GLN A 464 -10.85 8.28 13.08
CA GLN A 464 -10.74 6.96 13.72
C GLN A 464 -12.01 6.58 14.52
N GLN A 465 -12.99 7.49 14.67
CA GLN A 465 -14.30 7.28 15.28
C GLN A 465 -15.45 7.05 14.28
N LEU A 466 -15.24 7.17 12.96
CA LEU A 466 -16.27 6.95 11.94
C LEU A 466 -16.10 5.56 11.30
N ASP A 467 -16.85 4.58 11.79
CA ASP A 467 -16.82 3.19 11.30
C ASP A 467 -17.06 3.09 9.78
N PHE A 468 -17.75 4.07 9.18
CA PHE A 468 -18.04 4.11 7.75
C PHE A 468 -16.80 4.12 6.85
N ILE A 469 -15.74 4.87 7.19
CA ILE A 469 -14.55 4.96 6.33
C ILE A 469 -13.62 3.77 6.49
N ARG A 470 -13.65 3.09 7.65
CA ARG A 470 -12.79 1.93 7.91
C ARG A 470 -12.97 0.81 6.89
N GLN A 471 -14.19 0.64 6.35
CA GLN A 471 -14.46 -0.36 5.30
C GLN A 471 -13.72 -0.08 3.98
N TYR A 472 -13.20 1.15 3.81
CA TYR A 472 -12.44 1.61 2.65
C TYR A 472 -10.97 1.88 2.96
N ASP A 473 -10.45 1.51 4.14
CA ASP A 473 -9.07 1.85 4.53
C ASP A 473 -8.03 1.34 3.53
N TYR A 474 -8.12 0.07 3.11
CA TYR A 474 -7.22 -0.47 2.09
C TYR A 474 -7.35 0.30 0.76
N ALA A 475 -8.56 0.59 0.32
CA ALA A 475 -8.78 1.33 -0.91
C ALA A 475 -8.22 2.75 -0.84
N LEU A 476 -8.37 3.41 0.31
CA LEU A 476 -7.78 4.69 0.58
C LEU A 476 -6.27 4.60 0.53
N ASP A 477 -5.65 3.60 1.16
CA ASP A 477 -4.20 3.50 1.32
C ASP A 477 -3.48 2.96 0.07
N ALA A 478 -4.19 2.20 -0.76
CA ALA A 478 -3.68 1.72 -2.04
C ALA A 478 -3.24 2.85 -2.95
N CYS A 479 -2.19 2.58 -3.73
CA CYS A 479 -1.59 3.46 -4.72
C CYS A 479 -0.92 4.73 -4.15
N ARG A 480 -0.71 4.83 -2.83
CA ARG A 480 0.00 5.95 -2.20
C ARG A 480 1.50 5.71 -2.18
N HIS A 481 2.21 6.17 -3.21
CA HIS A 481 3.68 6.21 -3.20
C HIS A 481 4.20 7.65 -3.34
N ASN A 482 5.31 7.93 -2.66
CA ASN A 482 5.93 9.26 -2.60
C ASN A 482 7.11 9.35 -3.57
N ASP A 483 6.92 9.98 -4.73
CA ASP A 483 8.01 10.24 -5.68
C ASP A 483 9.01 11.29 -5.19
N ARG A 484 8.72 12.04 -4.11
CA ARG A 484 9.62 13.10 -3.60
C ARG A 484 10.95 12.58 -3.05
N LEU A 485 11.12 11.26 -2.88
CA LEU A 485 12.41 10.67 -2.50
C LEU A 485 13.39 10.50 -3.68
N TRP A 486 12.98 10.84 -4.91
CA TRP A 486 13.74 10.52 -6.12
C TRP A 486 13.91 11.69 -7.10
N ILE A 487 13.99 12.92 -6.59
CA ILE A 487 14.36 14.07 -7.42
C ILE A 487 15.85 14.01 -7.83
N ASP A 488 16.71 13.29 -7.10
CA ASP A 488 18.14 13.16 -7.42
C ASP A 488 18.57 11.68 -7.56
N GLY A 489 18.28 11.08 -8.73
CA GLY A 489 19.00 9.92 -9.24
C GLY A 489 19.93 10.36 -10.38
N PRO A 490 21.10 9.71 -10.60
CA PRO A 490 22.13 10.24 -11.47
C PRO A 490 21.60 10.46 -12.88
N THR A 491 21.79 11.68 -13.37
CA THR A 491 21.75 12.00 -14.79
C THR A 491 22.90 11.25 -15.46
N ASP A 492 22.60 10.12 -16.10
CA ASP A 492 23.44 9.59 -17.17
C ASP A 492 23.15 10.34 -18.48
#